data_AF-A0A2S9GFN3-F1
#
_entry.id   AF-A0A2S9GFN3-F1
#
_cell.length_a   1.000
_cell.length_b   1.000
_cell.length_c   1.000
_cell.angle_alpha   90.00
_cell.angle_beta   90.00
_cell.angle_gamma   90.00
#
_symmetry.space_group_name_H-M   'P 1'
#
loop_
_entity.id
_entity.type
_entity.pdbx_description
1 polymer ?
#
loop_
_entity_poly.entity_id
_entity_poly.type
_entity_poly.pdbx_seq_one_letter_code
_entity_poly.pdbx_strand_id
1 'polypeptide(L)'
;GATDRVLLSGTGQSEAATMLLALARFGGQPAVVVGQQRVVGGLVGPAALQEARRGMALAAGLRLPLVLVIDTAGPALSAEAEEG
;
A
#
# COMPACT_ATOMS: atom_id res chain seq x y z
N GLY A 1 18.52 -3.59 -5.27
CA GLY A 1 17.23 -3.51 -5.99
C GLY A 1 16.29 -4.58 -5.48
N ALA A 2 15.01 -4.52 -5.85
CA ALA A 2 13.99 -5.51 -5.47
C ALA A 2 13.84 -6.60 -6.55
N THR A 3 13.73 -7.86 -6.14
CA THR A 3 13.50 -9.03 -7.01
C THR A 3 12.24 -9.79 -6.57
N ASP A 4 11.81 -10.77 -7.36
CA ASP A 4 10.69 -11.68 -7.05
C ASP A 4 9.42 -10.95 -6.59
N ARG A 5 9.00 -9.98 -7.40
CA ARG A 5 7.91 -9.05 -7.08
C ARG A 5 6.56 -9.70 -7.39
N VAL A 6 5.74 -9.87 -6.37
CA VAL A 6 4.36 -10.36 -6.50
C VAL A 6 3.41 -9.30 -5.97
N LEU A 7 2.62 -8.70 -6.84
CA LEU A 7 1.55 -7.78 -6.45
C LEU A 7 0.44 -8.56 -5.76
N LEU A 8 -0.06 -8.02 -4.66
CA LEU A 8 -1.19 -8.57 -3.92
C LEU A 8 -2.38 -7.62 -4.10
N SER A 9 -3.47 -8.14 -4.65
CA SER A 9 -4.67 -7.33 -4.88
C SER A 9 -5.57 -7.28 -3.64
N GLY A 10 -6.15 -6.10 -3.39
CA GLY A 10 -7.38 -5.88 -2.62
C GLY A 10 -8.59 -6.58 -3.26
N THR A 11 -9.70 -6.68 -2.53
CA THR A 11 -10.98 -7.31 -2.94
C THR A 11 -11.73 -6.57 -4.07
N GLY A 12 -11.03 -5.84 -4.94
CA GLY A 12 -11.61 -5.25 -6.15
C GLY A 12 -12.28 -3.89 -5.98
N GLN A 13 -12.04 -3.16 -4.88
CA GLN A 13 -12.51 -1.77 -4.78
C GLN A 13 -11.60 -0.81 -5.56
N SER A 14 -12.19 -0.08 -6.53
CA SER A 14 -11.50 0.86 -7.42
C SER A 14 -10.76 2.00 -6.71
N GLU A 15 -11.08 2.27 -5.45
CA GLU A 15 -10.54 3.38 -4.66
C GLU A 15 -9.16 3.07 -4.04
N ALA A 16 -8.76 1.79 -3.99
CA ALA A 16 -7.41 1.39 -3.57
C ALA A 16 -6.33 1.69 -4.64
N ALA A 17 -6.68 2.27 -5.79
CA ALA A 17 -5.76 2.48 -6.92
C ALA A 17 -4.55 3.39 -6.60
N THR A 18 -4.59 4.14 -5.50
CA THR A 18 -3.47 4.96 -5.01
C THR A 18 -2.54 4.21 -4.05
N MET A 19 -2.79 2.93 -3.77
CA MET A 19 -2.00 2.08 -2.89
C MET A 19 -1.65 0.74 -3.53
N LEU A 20 -0.40 0.33 -3.40
CA LEU A 20 0.12 -0.96 -3.84
C LEU A 20 0.57 -1.78 -2.63
N LEU A 21 0.21 -3.06 -2.64
CA LEU A 21 0.70 -4.08 -1.72
C LEU A 21 1.44 -5.17 -2.52
N ALA A 22 2.60 -5.58 -2.04
CA ALA A 22 3.39 -6.62 -2.70
C ALA A 22 4.24 -7.44 -1.73
N LEU A 23 4.65 -8.63 -2.17
CA LEU A 23 5.83 -9.33 -1.65
C LEU A 23 7.00 -9.10 -2.60
N ALA A 24 8.18 -8.89 -2.06
CA ALA A 24 9.42 -8.78 -2.84
C ALA A 24 10.62 -9.25 -2.01
N ARG A 25 11.77 -9.40 -2.66
CA ARG A 25 13.05 -9.64 -2.00
C ARG A 25 14.00 -8.47 -2.17
N PHE A 26 14.71 -8.13 -1.10
CA PHE A 26 15.81 -7.16 -1.10
C PHE A 26 17.08 -7.87 -0.67
N GLY A 27 18.04 -8.04 -1.59
CA GLY A 27 19.25 -8.81 -1.32
C GLY A 27 18.97 -10.26 -0.89
N GLY A 28 17.92 -10.88 -1.43
CA GLY A 28 17.45 -12.22 -1.05
C GLY A 28 16.52 -12.25 0.16
N GLN A 29 16.49 -11.22 1.00
CA GLN A 29 15.62 -11.16 2.18
C GLN A 29 14.17 -10.83 1.77
N PRO A 30 13.18 -11.68 2.12
CA PRO A 30 11.78 -11.40 1.81
C PRO A 30 11.23 -10.25 2.67
N ALA A 31 10.36 -9.43 2.09
CA ALA A 31 9.69 -8.32 2.76
C ALA A 31 8.28 -8.10 2.18
N VAL A 32 7.39 -7.57 3.02
CA VAL A 32 6.14 -6.97 2.55
C VAL A 32 6.43 -5.54 2.14
N VAL A 33 6.01 -5.16 0.95
CA VAL A 33 6.14 -3.81 0.42
C VAL A 33 4.76 -3.18 0.33
N VAL A 34 4.63 -2.01 0.93
CA VAL A 34 3.43 -1.18 0.90
C VAL A 34 3.85 0.16 0.32
N GLY A 35 3.23 0.62 -0.76
CA GLY A 35 3.66 1.82 -1.46
C GLY A 35 2.52 2.62 -2.06
N GLN A 36 2.64 3.95 -2.05
CA GLN A 36 1.70 4.81 -2.75
C GLN A 36 1.98 4.78 -4.25
N GLN A 37 0.94 4.65 -5.05
CA GLN A 37 1.01 4.78 -6.50
C GLN A 37 0.62 6.21 -6.88
N ARG A 38 1.56 6.95 -7.46
CA ARG A 38 1.28 8.29 -7.98
C ARG A 38 0.32 8.17 -9.17
N VAL A 39 -0.89 8.69 -8.97
CA VAL A 39 -1.89 8.92 -10.01
C VAL A 39 -2.11 10.43 -10.10
N VAL A 40 -2.26 10.98 -11.31
CA VAL A 40 -2.51 12.43 -11.48
C VAL A 40 -3.83 12.79 -10.78
N GLY A 41 -3.77 13.69 -9.81
CA GLY A 41 -4.92 14.04 -8.96
C GLY A 41 -5.30 12.98 -7.92
N GLY A 42 -4.52 11.91 -7.77
CA GLY A 42 -4.75 10.85 -6.80
C GLY A 42 -4.38 11.30 -5.39
N LEU A 43 -5.39 11.43 -4.53
CA LEU A 43 -5.22 11.65 -3.10
C LEU A 43 -5.33 10.33 -2.33
N VAL A 44 -4.73 10.27 -1.14
CA VAL A 44 -4.82 9.09 -0.28
C VAL A 44 -6.11 9.17 0.55
N GLY A 45 -7.10 8.35 0.18
CA GLY A 45 -8.38 8.24 0.88
C GLY A 45 -8.47 7.01 1.80
N PRO A 46 -9.64 6.77 2.43
CA PRO A 46 -9.84 5.69 3.41
C PRO A 46 -9.52 4.30 2.88
N ALA A 47 -9.92 3.96 1.65
CA ALA A 47 -9.63 2.66 1.03
C ALA A 47 -8.12 2.39 0.89
N ALA A 48 -7.33 3.41 0.52
CA ALA A 48 -5.88 3.29 0.46
C ALA A 48 -5.26 3.01 1.85
N LEU A 49 -5.79 3.65 2.90
CA LEU A 49 -5.36 3.40 4.27
C LEU A 49 -5.77 2.01 4.77
N GLN A 50 -6.93 1.50 4.36
CA GLN A 50 -7.34 0.12 4.65
C GLN A 50 -6.38 -0.89 4.01
N GLU A 51 -5.98 -0.68 2.76
CA GLU A 51 -4.98 -1.55 2.10
C GLU A 51 -3.59 -1.44 2.76
N ALA A 52 -3.19 -0.24 3.17
CA ALA A 52 -1.95 -0.05 3.93
C ALA A 52 -1.97 -0.82 5.26
N ARG A 53 -3.08 -0.73 6.02
CA ARG A 53 -3.28 -1.47 7.28
C ARG A 53 -3.27 -2.99 7.05
N ARG A 54 -3.90 -3.47 5.98
CA ARG A 54 -3.82 -4.88 5.58
C ARG A 54 -2.38 -5.32 5.33
N GLY A 55 -1.59 -4.51 4.64
CA GLY A 55 -0.16 -4.77 4.42
C GLY A 55 0.64 -4.85 5.72
N MET A 56 0.40 -3.93 6.65
CA MET A 56 1.04 -3.95 7.97
C MET A 56 0.67 -5.23 8.76
N ALA A 57 -0.61 -5.60 8.76
CA ALA A 57 -1.09 -6.82 9.41
C ALA A 57 -0.48 -8.07 8.77
N LEU A 58 -0.36 -8.11 7.44
CA LEU A 58 0.29 -9.20 6.71
C LEU A 58 1.77 -9.33 7.09
N ALA A 59 2.52 -8.23 7.14
CA ALA A 59 3.92 -8.22 7.53
C ALA A 59 4.11 -8.77 8.95
N ALA A 60 3.27 -8.33 9.89
CA ALA A 60 3.28 -8.81 11.27
C ALA A 60 2.94 -10.31 11.35
N GLY A 61 1.88 -10.77 10.66
CA GLY A 61 1.46 -12.17 10.66
C GLY A 61 2.49 -13.12 10.06
N LEU A 62 3.19 -12.69 9.01
CA LEU A 62 4.26 -13.47 8.38
C LEU A 62 5.63 -13.30 9.04
N ARG A 63 5.75 -12.38 10.02
CA ARG A 63 7.02 -12.00 10.67
C ARG A 63 8.08 -11.56 9.65
N LEU A 64 7.65 -10.82 8.63
CA LEU A 64 8.54 -10.26 7.60
C LEU A 64 8.79 -8.76 7.86
N PRO A 65 9.95 -8.23 7.46
CA PRO A 65 10.16 -6.79 7.41
C PRO A 65 9.08 -6.10 6.56
N LEU A 66 8.64 -4.92 7.02
CA LEU A 66 7.77 -4.02 6.26
C LEU A 66 8.62 -2.93 5.61
N VAL A 67 8.47 -2.75 4.30
CA VAL A 67 9.04 -1.64 3.56
C VAL A 67 7.91 -0.73 3.11
N LEU A 68 7.91 0.51 3.60
CA LEU A 68 6.93 1.53 3.23
C LEU A 68 7.54 2.52 2.23
N VAL A 69 6.89 2.71 1.09
CA VAL A 69 7.24 3.73 0.09
C VAL A 69 6.21 4.85 0.14
N ILE A 70 6.64 6.01 0.61
CA ILE A 70 5.80 7.20 0.73
C ILE A 70 6.10 8.10 -0.47
N ASP A 71 5.13 8.27 -1.34
CA ASP A 71 5.19 9.09 -2.56
C ASP A 71 3.80 9.71 -2.85
N THR A 72 3.31 10.52 -1.92
CA THR A 72 2.01 11.20 -2.02
C THR A 72 2.17 12.71 -1.98
N ALA A 73 1.26 13.44 -2.64
CA ALA A 73 1.10 14.88 -2.48
C ALA A 73 0.41 15.24 -1.13
N GLY A 74 -0.33 14.29 -0.54
CA GLY A 74 -1.06 14.48 0.70
C GLY A 74 -2.29 13.57 0.83
N PRO A 75 -2.99 13.63 1.97
CA PRO A 75 -4.27 12.95 2.14
C PRO A 75 -5.37 13.59 1.28
N ALA A 76 -6.46 12.86 1.07
CA ALA A 76 -7.70 13.45 0.57
C ALA A 76 -8.27 14.39 1.63
N LEU A 77 -8.49 15.65 1.28
CA LEU A 77 -9.07 16.67 2.17
C LEU A 77 -10.50 16.96 1.73
N SER A 78 -11.42 16.07 2.04
CA SER A 78 -12.85 16.20 1.73
C SER A 78 -13.71 15.57 2.82
N ALA A 79 -14.99 15.94 2.88
CA ALA A 79 -15.91 15.39 3.88
C ALA A 79 -16.08 13.87 3.70
N GLU A 80 -16.13 13.40 2.45
CA GLU A 80 -16.25 11.98 2.12
C GLU A 80 -15.06 11.17 2.65
N ALA A 81 -13.86 11.76 2.69
CA ALA A 81 -12.67 11.11 3.23
C ALA A 81 -12.67 11.04 4.76
N GLU A 82 -13.33 11.98 5.45
CA GLU A 82 -13.45 11.98 6.91
C GLU A 82 -14.53 11.00 7.41
N GLU A 83 -15.52 10.70 6.56
CA GLU A 83 -16.65 9.82 6.90
C GLU A 83 -16.43 8.34 6.59
N GLY A 84 -15.31 7.98 5.93
CA GLY A 84 -15.00 6.63 5.44
C GLY A 84 -14.03 5.78 6.28
#